data_AF-A0AAJ2ETN8-F1
#
_entry.id   AF-A0AAJ2ETN8-F1
#
_cell.length_a   1.000
_cell.length_b   1.000
_cell.length_c   1.000
_cell.angle_alpha   90.00
_cell.angle_beta   90.00
_cell.angle_gamma   90.00
#
_symmetry.space_group_name_H-M   'P 1'
#
loop_
_entity.id
_entity.type
_entity.pdbx_description
1 polymer ?
#
loop_
_entity_poly.entity_id
_entity_poly.type
_entity_poly.pdbx_seq_one_letter_code
_entity_poly.pdbx_strand_id
1 'polypeptide(L)'
;MDARGAAEVMDHLAFLDTKMGRKIDHSVVLTRVNAMVSTRALLQVKMLLEKRNVRVLNTPIAERAAFRDIFDHGGTIAALDCQKVSNVDKALDNVRLFATEVLGLLPARVARSGRDLRLARKAA
;
A
#
# COMPACT_ATOMS: atom_id res chain seq x y z
N MET A 1 8.19 -11.47 -6.53
CA MET A 1 9.31 -10.50 -6.57
C MET A 1 10.14 -10.72 -5.31
N ASP A 2 11.46 -10.85 -5.47
CA ASP A 2 12.44 -10.99 -4.39
C ASP A 2 13.16 -9.65 -4.13
N ALA A 3 13.97 -9.58 -3.07
CA ALA A 3 14.68 -8.34 -2.71
C ALA A 3 15.63 -7.83 -3.81
N ARG A 4 16.13 -8.72 -4.67
CA ARG A 4 16.98 -8.37 -5.81
C ARG A 4 16.17 -7.76 -6.95
N GLY A 5 15.07 -8.41 -7.35
CA GLY A 5 14.16 -7.83 -8.35
C GLY A 5 13.57 -6.50 -7.89
N ALA A 6 13.30 -6.34 -6.58
CA ALA A 6 12.90 -5.06 -6.03
C ALA A 6 13.98 -3.98 -6.23
N ALA A 7 15.24 -4.29 -5.94
CA ALA A 7 16.36 -3.37 -6.14
C ALA A 7 16.53 -2.90 -7.59
N GLU A 8 16.41 -3.82 -8.55
CA GLU A 8 16.50 -3.48 -9.98
C GLU A 8 15.41 -2.50 -10.42
N VAL A 9 14.18 -2.69 -9.93
CA VAL A 9 13.08 -1.74 -10.16
C VAL A 9 13.40 -0.36 -9.55
N MET A 10 14.07 -0.31 -8.39
CA MET A 10 14.50 0.95 -7.80
C MET A 10 15.53 1.67 -8.68
N ASP A 11 16.48 0.94 -9.24
CA ASP A 11 17.49 1.51 -10.13
C ASP A 11 16.84 2.06 -11.42
N HIS A 12 15.82 1.38 -11.94
CA HIS A 12 15.02 1.89 -13.04
C HIS A 12 14.24 3.16 -12.68
N LEU A 13 13.65 3.23 -11.49
CA LEU A 13 12.98 4.46 -11.02
C LEU A 13 13.96 5.62 -10.91
N ALA A 14 15.16 5.40 -10.36
CA ALA A 14 16.19 6.43 -10.27
C ALA A 14 16.68 6.90 -11.66
N PHE A 15 16.80 5.98 -12.61
CA PHE A 15 17.10 6.31 -14.00
C PHE A 15 16.00 7.18 -14.62
N LEU A 16 14.73 6.81 -14.43
CA LEU A 16 13.59 7.58 -14.93
C LEU A 16 13.52 8.98 -14.30
N ASP A 17 13.77 9.10 -13.00
CA ASP A 17 13.81 10.40 -12.30
C ASP A 17 14.85 11.34 -12.94
N THR A 18 16.03 10.79 -13.23
CA THR A 18 17.14 11.53 -13.86
C THR A 18 16.80 11.91 -15.30
N LYS A 19 16.21 11.01 -16.07
CA LYS A 19 15.86 11.25 -17.48
C LYS A 19 14.68 12.20 -17.66
N MET A 20 13.68 12.13 -16.79
CA MET A 20 12.47 12.94 -16.86
C MET A 20 12.60 14.27 -16.12
N GLY A 21 13.66 14.46 -15.34
CA GLY A 21 13.89 15.67 -14.54
C GLY A 21 12.83 15.88 -13.46
N ARG A 22 12.15 14.82 -13.03
CA ARG A 22 11.08 14.84 -12.02
C ARG A 22 11.23 13.66 -11.09
N LYS A 23 11.13 13.90 -9.79
CA LYS A 23 11.18 12.86 -8.78
C LYS A 23 9.87 12.08 -8.73
N ILE A 24 9.93 10.75 -8.83
CA ILE A 24 8.79 9.85 -8.62
C ILE A 24 8.84 9.36 -7.17
N ASP A 25 7.93 9.86 -6.34
CA ASP A 25 7.78 9.35 -4.99
C ASP A 25 7.27 7.91 -5.03
N HIS A 26 8.01 7.01 -4.40
CA HIS A 26 7.73 5.58 -4.38
C HIS A 26 7.88 5.04 -2.95
N SER A 27 7.23 3.91 -2.68
CA SER A 27 7.31 3.23 -1.38
C SER A 27 7.14 1.73 -1.58
N VAL A 28 7.75 0.94 -0.71
CA VAL A 28 7.76 -0.52 -0.79
C VAL A 28 6.87 -1.10 0.30
N VAL A 29 6.02 -2.06 -0.07
CA VAL A 29 5.27 -2.90 0.86
C VAL A 29 5.79 -4.34 0.80
N LEU A 30 5.95 -4.95 1.97
CA LEU A 30 6.26 -6.38 2.06
C LEU A 30 4.94 -7.16 2.02
N THR A 31 4.81 -8.09 1.06
CA THR A 31 3.58 -8.90 0.86
C THR A 31 3.84 -10.38 1.05
N ARG A 32 2.80 -11.14 1.40
CA ARG A 32 2.88 -12.59 1.68
C ARG A 32 3.88 -12.90 2.78
N VAL A 33 3.88 -12.07 3.82
CA VAL A 33 4.69 -12.28 5.01
C VAL A 33 3.96 -13.26 5.92
N ASN A 34 4.59 -14.36 6.32
CA ASN A 34 3.96 -15.26 7.28
C ASN A 34 3.76 -14.52 8.62
N ALA A 35 2.54 -14.54 9.15
CA ALA A 35 2.19 -13.84 10.39
C ALA A 35 3.04 -14.30 11.61
N MET A 36 3.64 -15.48 11.52
CA MET A 36 4.52 -16.07 12.54
C MET A 36 6.01 -15.82 12.27
N VAL A 37 6.38 -15.28 11.10
CA VAL A 37 7.79 -14.97 10.79
C VAL A 37 8.31 -13.93 11.78
N SER A 38 9.47 -14.24 12.34
CA SER A 38 10.13 -13.38 13.33
C SER A 38 10.34 -11.96 12.77
N THR A 39 10.01 -10.97 13.59
CA THR A 39 10.27 -9.54 13.33
C THR A 39 11.70 -9.29 12.86
N ARG A 40 12.67 -10.09 13.32
CA ARG A 40 14.09 -9.94 12.98
C ARG A 40 14.39 -10.02 11.47
N ALA A 41 13.84 -11.00 10.76
CA ALA A 41 14.09 -11.13 9.32
C ALA A 41 13.47 -9.96 8.53
N LEU A 42 12.26 -9.55 8.91
CA LEU A 42 11.59 -8.38 8.34
C LEU A 42 12.36 -7.09 8.63
N LEU A 43 12.87 -6.93 9.85
CA LEU A 43 13.69 -5.79 10.25
C LEU A 43 14.99 -5.73 9.44
N GLN A 44 15.64 -6.86 9.17
CA GLN A 44 16.84 -6.88 8.32
C GLN A 44 16.56 -6.44 6.89
N VAL A 45 15.48 -6.92 6.28
CA VAL A 45 15.07 -6.47 4.94
C VAL A 45 14.72 -4.99 4.95
N LYS A 46 14.00 -4.52 5.98
CA LYS A 46 13.65 -3.12 6.15
C LYS A 46 14.91 -2.24 6.23
N MET A 47 15.86 -2.60 7.09
CA MET A 47 17.14 -1.88 7.23
C MET A 47 17.94 -1.83 5.91
N LEU A 48 17.92 -2.91 5.12
CA LEU A 48 18.62 -2.96 3.83
C LEU A 48 18.00 -1.96 2.82
N LEU A 49 16.68 -1.86 2.80
CA LEU A 49 15.94 -0.94 1.92
C LEU A 49 16.04 0.51 2.39
N GLU A 50 15.98 0.74 3.70
CA GLU A 50 16.18 2.06 4.32
C GLU A 50 17.58 2.62 4.00
N LYS A 51 18.63 1.79 4.02
CA LYS A 51 19.99 2.18 3.61
C LYS A 51 20.08 2.69 2.16
N ARG A 52 19.15 2.27 1.29
CA ARG A 52 19.07 2.71 -0.11
C ARG A 52 18.13 3.91 -0.29
N ASN A 53 17.74 4.56 0.82
CA ASN A 53 16.83 5.70 0.84
C ASN A 53 15.43 5.38 0.30
N VAL A 54 15.02 4.11 0.36
CA VAL A 54 13.70 3.65 -0.07
C VAL A 54 12.78 3.62 1.12
N ARG A 55 11.63 4.30 1.01
CA ARG A 55 10.59 4.26 2.05
C ARG A 55 9.93 2.88 2.06
N VAL A 56 10.02 2.18 3.18
CA VAL A 56 9.32 0.90 3.40
C VAL A 56 8.16 1.11 4.36
N LEU A 57 6.98 0.62 3.98
CA LEU A 57 5.79 0.62 4.84
C LEU A 57 5.98 -0.31 6.03
N ASN A 58 5.54 0.13 7.20
CA ASN A 58 5.66 -0.61 8.45
C ASN A 58 4.63 -1.72 8.56
N THR A 59 3.51 -1.61 7.83
CA THR A 59 2.43 -2.61 7.84
C THR A 59 2.61 -3.59 6.68
N PRO A 60 3.22 -4.77 6.89
CA PRO A 60 3.29 -5.80 5.85
C PRO A 60 1.91 -6.41 5.62
N ILE A 61 1.67 -6.92 4.41
CA ILE A 61 0.50 -7.75 4.11
C ILE A 61 0.83 -9.20 4.43
N ALA A 62 0.13 -9.73 5.43
CA ALA A 62 0.34 -11.09 5.90
C ALA A 62 -0.22 -12.13 4.92
N GLU A 63 0.44 -13.28 4.81
CA GLU A 63 -0.12 -14.44 4.11
C GLU A 63 -1.21 -15.08 4.98
N ARG A 64 -2.46 -15.07 4.50
CA ARG A 64 -3.63 -15.65 5.18
C ARG A 64 -4.52 -16.34 4.17
N ALA A 65 -5.25 -17.37 4.60
CA ALA A 65 -6.22 -18.09 3.77
C ALA A 65 -7.27 -17.14 3.19
N ALA A 66 -7.79 -16.21 4.01
CA ALA A 66 -8.73 -15.20 3.58
C ALA A 66 -8.28 -14.40 2.34
N PHE A 67 -6.98 -14.15 2.12
CA PHE A 67 -6.53 -13.45 0.91
C PHE A 67 -6.58 -14.30 -0.36
N ARG A 68 -6.51 -15.63 -0.22
CA ARG A 68 -6.64 -16.58 -1.34
C ARG A 68 -8.10 -16.79 -1.68
N ASP A 69 -8.93 -16.96 -0.65
CA ASP A 69 -10.34 -17.32 -0.81
C ASP A 69 -11.17 -16.21 -1.50
N ILE A 70 -10.72 -14.94 -1.47
CA ILE A 70 -11.35 -13.86 -2.26
C ILE A 70 -11.29 -14.17 -3.76
N PHE A 71 -10.21 -14.77 -4.24
CA PHE A 71 -10.06 -15.07 -5.67
C PHE A 71 -11.02 -16.17 -6.12
N ASP A 72 -11.34 -17.11 -5.23
CA ASP A 72 -12.28 -18.19 -5.51
C ASP A 72 -13.74 -17.74 -5.42
N HIS A 73 -14.08 -16.92 -4.42
CA HIS A 73 -15.47 -16.44 -4.20
C HIS A 73 -15.82 -15.20 -5.03
N GLY A 74 -14.82 -14.43 -5.47
CA GLY A 74 -15.00 -13.11 -6.05
C GLY A 74 -15.37 -12.05 -5.01
N GLY A 75 -15.09 -10.78 -5.33
CA GLY A 75 -15.43 -9.64 -4.48
C GLY A 75 -14.26 -9.11 -3.65
N THR A 76 -14.54 -8.66 -2.42
CA THR A 76 -13.54 -8.05 -1.53
C THR A 76 -13.41 -8.86 -0.24
N ILE A 77 -12.33 -8.67 0.52
CA ILE A 77 -12.18 -9.32 1.85
C ILE A 77 -13.33 -8.98 2.78
N ALA A 78 -13.92 -7.80 2.66
CA ALA A 78 -15.05 -7.36 3.47
C ALA A 78 -16.36 -8.07 3.12
N ALA A 79 -16.44 -8.68 1.93
CA ALA A 79 -17.60 -9.45 1.48
C ALA A 79 -17.48 -10.95 1.80
N LEU A 80 -16.35 -11.41 2.35
CA LEU A 80 -16.18 -12.80 2.76
C LEU A 80 -17.00 -13.11 4.01
N ASP A 81 -17.66 -14.27 4.00
CA ASP A 81 -18.39 -14.77 5.15
C ASP A 81 -17.42 -15.30 6.22
N CYS A 82 -17.41 -14.64 7.38
CA CYS A 82 -16.56 -14.97 8.52
C CYS A 82 -16.89 -16.35 9.14
N GLN A 83 -18.06 -16.93 8.83
CA GLN A 83 -18.44 -18.28 9.25
C GLN A 83 -17.82 -19.36 8.37
N LYS A 84 -17.50 -19.05 7.10
CA LYS A 84 -16.95 -20.02 6.13
C LYS A 84 -15.44 -19.93 6.02
N VAL A 85 -14.88 -18.74 6.23
CA VAL A 85 -13.45 -18.48 6.06
C VAL A 85 -12.84 -18.13 7.41
N SER A 86 -11.80 -18.86 7.80
CA SER A 86 -11.11 -18.61 9.08
C SER A 86 -10.29 -17.33 9.05
N ASN A 87 -10.24 -16.62 10.19
CA ASN A 87 -9.38 -15.45 10.41
C ASN A 87 -9.59 -14.26 9.44
N VAL A 88 -10.81 -14.08 8.90
CA VAL A 88 -11.17 -12.92 8.06
C VAL A 88 -10.98 -11.61 8.82
N ASP A 89 -11.37 -11.55 10.10
CA ASP A 89 -11.22 -10.34 10.93
C ASP A 89 -9.78 -9.83 10.98
N LYS A 90 -8.84 -10.75 11.23
CA LYS A 90 -7.40 -10.42 11.28
C LYS A 90 -6.84 -10.02 9.91
N ALA A 91 -7.41 -10.54 8.82
CA ALA A 91 -7.04 -10.13 7.47
C ALA A 91 -7.56 -8.71 7.18
N LEU A 92 -8.80 -8.43 7.56
CA LEU A 92 -9.45 -7.14 7.40
C LEU A 92 -8.72 -6.07 8.21
N ASP A 93 -8.34 -6.34 9.45
CA ASP A 93 -7.56 -5.41 10.28
C ASP A 93 -6.18 -5.13 9.70
N ASN A 94 -5.49 -6.15 9.16
CA ASN A 94 -4.21 -5.95 8.49
C ASN A 94 -4.33 -5.04 7.26
N VAL A 95 -5.36 -5.23 6.43
CA VAL A 95 -5.64 -4.37 5.27
C VAL A 95 -6.01 -2.96 5.70
N ARG A 96 -6.81 -2.80 6.76
CA ARG A 96 -7.19 -1.48 7.31
C ARG A 96 -5.97 -0.70 7.81
N LEU A 97 -5.07 -1.35 8.53
CA LEU A 97 -3.82 -0.73 8.99
C LEU A 97 -2.95 -0.30 7.81
N PHE A 98 -2.81 -1.16 6.80
CA PHE A 98 -2.08 -0.84 5.58
C PHE A 98 -2.70 0.35 4.83
N ALA A 99 -4.03 0.35 4.66
CA ALA A 99 -4.73 1.45 4.01
C ALA A 99 -4.56 2.78 4.78
N THR A 100 -4.63 2.73 6.11
CA THR A 100 -4.41 3.91 6.96
C THR A 100 -3.00 4.47 6.79
N GLU A 101 -1.99 3.60 6.76
CA GLU A 101 -0.60 3.99 6.55
C GLU A 101 -0.40 4.63 5.17
N VAL A 102 -0.96 4.03 4.11
CA VAL A 102 -0.91 4.59 2.75
C VAL A 102 -1.59 5.95 2.68
N LEU A 103 -2.79 6.09 3.27
CA LEU A 103 -3.52 7.36 3.31
C LEU A 103 -2.72 8.45 4.05
N GLY A 104 -1.96 8.09 5.08
CA GLY A 104 -1.07 9.00 5.79
C GLY A 104 0.15 9.47 4.98
N LEU A 105 0.57 8.71 3.95
CA LEU A 105 1.66 9.10 3.05
C LEU A 105 1.19 9.98 1.89
N LEU A 106 -0.09 9.94 1.55
CA LEU A 106 -0.61 10.74 0.45
C LEU A 106 -0.60 12.22 0.88
N PRO A 107 -0.11 13.13 0.02
CA PRO A 107 -0.21 14.54 0.30
C PRO A 107 -1.69 14.89 0.46
N ALA A 108 -2.02 15.64 1.52
CA ALA A 108 -3.38 16.11 1.77
C ALA A 108 -3.83 16.88 0.52
N ARG A 109 -4.65 16.24 -0.30
CA ARG A 109 -5.26 16.91 -1.43
C ARG A 109 -6.24 17.88 -0.80
N VAL A 110 -5.84 19.15 -0.69
CA VAL A 110 -6.78 20.24 -0.45
C VAL A 110 -7.68 20.24 -1.68
N ALA A 111 -8.74 19.43 -1.63
CA ALA A 111 -9.85 19.57 -2.54
C ALA A 111 -10.35 20.99 -2.27
N ARG A 112 -9.98 21.95 -3.13
CA ARG A 112 -10.67 23.23 -3.14
C ARG A 112 -12.12 22.86 -3.41
N SER A 113 -12.94 22.90 -2.37
CA SER A 113 -14.38 22.85 -2.51
C SER A 113 -14.71 23.99 -3.45
N GLY A 114 -15.07 23.67 -4.69
CA GLY A 114 -15.46 24.66 -5.69
C GLY A 114 -16.77 25.30 -5.23
N ARG A 115 -16.68 26.34 -4.40
CA ARG A 115 -17.80 27.12 -3.88
C ARG A 115 -18.20 28.30 -4.76
N ASP A 116 -17.74 28.37 -6.02
CA ASP A 116 -17.99 29.53 -6.90
C ASP A 116 -18.83 29.25 -8.15
N LEU A 117 -19.60 28.16 -8.21
CA LEU A 117 -20.43 27.85 -9.38
C LEU A 117 -21.91 28.27 -9.29
N ARG A 118 -22.34 29.06 -8.29
CA ARG A 118 -23.75 29.48 -8.19
C ARG A 118 -24.00 30.94 -7.78
N LEU A 119 -23.13 31.88 -8.16
CA LEU A 119 -23.46 33.32 -8.10
C LEU A 119 -23.65 34.00 -9.48
N ALA A 120 -23.52 33.26 -10.59
CA ALA A 120 -23.67 33.81 -11.95
C ALA A 120 -25.01 33.44 -12.61
N ARG A 121 -26.11 33.43 -11.86
CA ARG A 121 -27.46 33.50 -12.44
C ARG A 121 -28.25 34.61 -11.76
N LYS A 122 -27.89 35.84 -12.10
CA LYS A 122 -28.74 37.02 -11.96
C LYS A 122 -28.90 37.62 -13.36
N ALA A 123 -30.11 38.11 -13.64
CA ALA A 123 -30.50 38.96 -14.76
C ALA A 123 -30.70 38.30 -16.14
N ALA A 124 -31.97 37.99 -16.44
CA ALA A 124 -32.67 38.43 -17.65
C ALA A 124 -34.19 38.27 -17.40
#